data_AF-A0A8J2ZSR5-F1
#
_entry.id   AF-A0A8J2ZSR5-F1
#
_cell.length_a   1.000
_cell.length_b   1.000
_cell.length_c   1.000
_cell.angle_alpha   90.00
_cell.angle_beta   90.00
_cell.angle_gamma   90.00
#
_symmetry.space_group_name_H-M   'P 1'
#
loop_
_entity.id
_entity.type
_entity.pdbx_description
1 polymer ?
#
loop_
_entity_poly.entity_id
_entity_poly.type
_entity_poly.pdbx_seq_one_letter_code
_entity_poly.pdbx_strand_id
1 'polypeptide(L)' 'MVIAIGCTGGKHRSVALTEYIAEYYKAEANTKIYHRDIEKGKNKNYDKKLT' A
#
# COMPACT_ATOMS: atom_id res chain seq x y z
N MET A 1 -4.81 -10.78 13.41
CA MET A 1 -5.64 -9.56 13.39
C MET A 1 -5.42 -8.85 12.06
N VAL A 2 -6.48 -8.28 11.46
CA VAL A 2 -6.39 -7.54 10.18
C VAL A 2 -7.02 -6.18 10.38
N ILE A 3 -6.35 -5.13 9.91
CA ILE A 3 -6.83 -3.74 9.97
C ILE A 3 -6.85 -3.18 8.55
N ALA A 4 -8.01 -2.72 8.10
CA ALA A 4 -8.19 -2.15 6.77
C ALA A 4 -8.35 -0.63 6.84
N ILE A 5 -7.54 0.11 6.08
CA ILE A 5 -7.57 1.58 6.01
C ILE A 5 -7.89 2.01 4.58
N GLY A 6 -8.93 2.82 4.42
CA GLY A 6 -9.43 3.26 3.11
C GLY A 6 -9.39 4.77 2.92
N CYS A 7 -9.14 5.20 1.68
CA CYS A 7 -9.44 6.55 1.20
C CYS A 7 -10.08 6.44 -0.19
N THR A 8 -10.65 7.52 -0.73
CA THR A 8 -11.40 7.49 -2.00
C THR A 8 -10.65 6.80 -3.15
N GLY A 9 -9.36 7.14 -3.33
CA GLY A 9 -8.54 6.58 -4.41
C GLY A 9 -7.60 5.44 -4.01
N GLY A 10 -7.51 5.09 -2.71
CA GLY A 10 -6.66 4.02 -2.18
C GLY A 10 -5.16 4.13 -2.43
N LYS A 11 -4.64 5.32 -2.80
CA LYS A 11 -3.24 5.52 -3.26
C LYS A 11 -2.40 6.51 -2.45
N HIS A 12 -3.03 7.41 -1.71
CA HIS A 12 -2.33 8.53 -1.04
C HIS A 12 -2.47 8.41 0.49
N ARG A 13 -3.62 8.85 1.02
CA ARG A 13 -3.85 8.94 2.48
C ARG A 13 -3.84 7.58 3.18
N SER A 14 -4.52 6.59 2.61
CA SER A 14 -4.57 5.24 3.20
C SER A 14 -3.20 4.57 3.20
N VAL A 15 -2.42 4.76 2.13
CA VAL A 15 -1.06 4.23 2.00
C VAL A 15 -0.17 4.83 3.08
N ALA A 16 -0.10 6.16 3.16
CA ALA A 16 0.75 6.85 4.13
C ALA A 16 0.43 6.47 5.58
N LEU A 17 -0.87 6.41 5.94
CA LEU A 17 -1.27 6.05 7.29
C LEU A 17 -0.95 4.58 7.62
N THR A 18 -1.11 3.67 6.66
CA THR A 18 -0.80 2.25 6.85
C THR A 18 0.68 2.04 7.09
N GLU A 19 1.55 2.70 6.32
CA GLU A 19 3.01 2.64 6.50
C GLU A 19 3.43 3.16 7.88
N TYR A 20 2.90 4.33 8.28
CA TYR A 20 3.20 4.92 9.58
C TYR A 20 2.83 3.99 10.75
N ILE A 21 1.63 3.41 10.73
CA ILE A 21 1.17 2.50 11.79
C ILE A 21 2.00 1.22 11.79
N ALA A 22 2.31 0.67 10.62
CA ALA A 22 3.09 -0.55 10.52
C ALA A 22 4.51 -0.38 11.04
N GLU A 23 5.15 0.77 10.78
CA GLU A 23 6.46 1.12 11.33
C GLU A 23 6.41 1.28 12.85
N TYR A 24 5.38 1.95 13.38
CA TYR A 24 5.18 2.11 14.82
C TYR A 24 5.11 0.76 15.56
N TYR A 25 4.40 -0.22 15.00
CA TYR A 25 4.23 -1.54 15.64
C TYR A 25 5.28 -2.58 15.26
N LYS A 26 6.23 -2.26 14.39
CA LYS A 26 7.18 -3.23 13.84
C LYS A 26 8.08 -3.88 14.91
N ALA A 27 8.35 -3.18 16.00
CA ALA A 27 9.13 -3.70 17.13
C ALA A 27 8.34 -4.64 18.04
N GLU A 28 7.02 -4.49 18.09
CA GLU A 28 6.15 -5.20 19.03
C GLU A 28 5.39 -6.36 18.39
N ALA A 29 5.17 -6.28 17.07
CA ALA A 29 4.40 -7.26 16.32
C ALA A 29 5.00 -7.54 14.95
N ASN A 30 4.80 -8.76 14.46
CA ASN A 30 5.07 -9.08 13.06
C ASN A 30 4.03 -8.38 12.17
N THR A 31 4.42 -7.25 11.58
CA THR A 31 3.56 -6.44 10.72
C THR A 31 3.77 -6.82 9.24
N LYS A 32 2.66 -6.95 8.50
CA LYS A 32 2.67 -7.12 7.05
C LYS A 32 1.71 -6.11 6.43
N ILE A 33 2.16 -5.45 5.36
CA ILE A 33 1.42 -4.38 4.70
C ILE A 33 0.94 -4.87 3.33
N TYR A 34 -0.28 -4.49 2.96
CA TYR A 34 -0.82 -4.73 1.62
C TYR A 34 -1.63 -3.52 1.13
N HIS A 35 -1.22 -2.94 0.00
CA HIS A 35 -1.89 -1.80 -0.61
C HIS A 35 -2.72 -2.23 -1.83
N ARG A 36 -4.02 -2.46 -1.64
CA ARG A 36 -4.92 -3.01 -2.66
C ARG A 36 -4.97 -2.20 -3.97
N ASP A 37 -4.97 -0.87 -3.88
CA ASP A 37 -5.29 0.02 -5.00
C ASP A 37 -4.04 0.75 -5.55
N ILE A 38 -2.84 0.52 -5.00
CA ILE A 38 -1.61 1.27 -5.34
C ILE A 38 -1.16 1.04 -6.80
N GLU A 39 -1.42 -0.14 -7.35
CA GLU A 39 -1.07 -0.50 -8.73
C GLU A 39 -2.19 -0.25 -9.74
N LYS A 40 -3.41 0.08 -9.28
CA LYS A 40 -4.54 0.27 -10.19
C LYS A 40 -4.28 1.46 -11.10
N GLY A 41 -4.31 1.25 -12.41
CA GLY A 41 -4.07 2.29 -13.42
C GLY A 41 -2.62 2.41 -13.90
N LYS A 42 -1.68 1.61 -13.38
CA LYS A 42 -0.38 1.42 -14.05
C LYS A 42 -0.59 0.53 -15.27
N ASN A 43 -0.43 1.09 -16.46
CA ASN A 43 -0.65 0.39 -17.72
C ASN A 43 0.58 -0.48 -18.01
N LYS A 44 0.56 -1.75 -17.58
CA LYS A 44 1.68 -2.72 -17.67
C LYS A 44 2.24 -2.94 -19.09
N ASN A 45 1.56 -2.42 -20.12
CA ASN A 45 1.96 -2.50 -21.52
C ASN A 45 3.02 -1.47 -21.92
N TYR A 46 3.13 -0.33 -21.21
CA TYR A 46 4.16 0.68 -21.52
C TYR A 46 5.53 0.29 -20.94
N ASP A 47 5.55 -0.28 -19.74
CA ASP A 47 6.79 -0.62 -19.03
C ASP A 47 7.57 -1.78 -19.68
N LYS A 48 6.90 -2.67 -20.45
CA LYS A 48 7.52 -3.80 -21.17
C LYS A 48 8.19 -3.44 -22.49
N LYS A 49 7.99 -2.22 -23.01
CA LYS A 49 8.57 -1.78 -24.29
C LYS A 49 9.93 -1.09 -24.13
N LEU A 50 10.38 -0.91 -22.89
CA LEU A 50 11.63 -0.21 -22.51
C LEU A 50 12.74 -1.17 -22.04
N THR A 51 12.53 -2.48 -22.15
CA THR A 51 13.50 -3.55 -21.89
C THR A 51 13.76 -4.32 -23.17
#